data_AF-A0A959H3S7-F1
#
_entry.id   AF-A0A959H3S7-F1
#
_cell.length_a   1.000
_cell.length_b   1.000
_cell.length_c   1.000
_cell.angle_alpha   90.00
_cell.angle_beta   90.00
_cell.angle_gamma   90.00
#
_symmetry.space_group_name_H-M   'P 1'
#
loop_
_entity.id
_entity.type
_entity.pdbx_description
1 polymer ?
#
loop_
_entity_poly.entity_id
_entity_poly.type
_entity_poly.pdbx_seq_one_letter_code
_entity_poly.pdbx_strand_id
1 'polypeptide(L)'
;MKKVYVLLPVFLSLAFCLSGQRLERFSEDRAEFMRQMEEYMTASKRQSLEKAYKEFAQVFAGGQFSEEETKQIYKTANAMLGQRMMASPYFENYLSALAMIVNTSNRERHFKEWHQVLDEILASIQDRHLKPFNEFVAFSILFFERQALRYSDSGGTSWYALADDYQFRFEENEGAVVFGKLDLMANRRTDSIFIYNTSGYFLPNQRTWKGQGGRVTWERHGLGPEVYAELGAYEFEAIKSLYEVKEAQLHYPVFFGEGRLIPGTFSDKLVASNDATEGSFPRFESKNRVLEVNNIGEGIQYVGGFRLNGKTVYGFGSRDRPARILIEDRNNRATFRGASELFTIRREELIAGQGVE
;
A
#
# COMPACT_ATOMS: atom_id res chain seq x y z
N MET A 1 -66.31 -35.43 62.55
CA MET A 1 -65.53 -35.54 61.29
C MET A 1 -65.71 -34.26 60.49
N LYS A 2 -64.72 -33.35 60.48
CA LYS A 2 -64.75 -32.11 59.68
C LYS A 2 -63.88 -32.34 58.43
N LYS A 3 -64.45 -32.25 57.24
CA LYS A 3 -63.73 -32.30 55.97
C LYS A 3 -63.20 -30.91 55.65
N VAL A 4 -61.87 -30.77 55.54
CA VAL A 4 -61.20 -29.56 55.07
C VAL A 4 -60.86 -29.80 53.60
N TYR A 5 -61.35 -28.94 52.71
CA TYR A 5 -60.99 -28.94 51.29
C TYR A 5 -59.85 -27.93 51.09
N VAL A 6 -58.70 -28.41 50.62
CA VAL A 6 -57.56 -27.58 50.22
C VAL A 6 -57.71 -27.26 48.73
N LEU A 7 -57.91 -25.99 48.40
CA LEU A 7 -57.90 -25.47 47.03
C LEU A 7 -56.44 -25.29 46.58
N LEU A 8 -56.06 -26.00 45.51
CA LEU A 8 -54.76 -25.88 44.85
C LEU A 8 -54.82 -24.73 43.83
N PRO A 9 -53.94 -23.72 43.86
CA PRO A 9 -53.92 -22.70 42.82
C PRO A 9 -53.23 -23.25 41.57
N VAL A 10 -53.97 -23.29 40.46
CA VAL A 10 -53.42 -23.58 39.13
C VAL A 10 -52.67 -22.35 38.65
N PHE A 11 -51.34 -22.40 38.67
CA PHE A 11 -50.47 -21.40 38.06
C PHE A 11 -50.50 -21.60 36.54
N LEU A 12 -51.26 -20.75 35.84
CA LEU A 12 -51.26 -20.69 34.38
C LEU A 12 -49.98 -19.95 33.95
N SER A 13 -48.92 -20.68 33.62
CA SER A 13 -47.70 -20.11 33.03
C SER A 13 -47.98 -19.68 31.59
N LEU A 14 -48.22 -18.38 31.37
CA LEU A 14 -48.08 -17.77 30.05
C LEU A 14 -46.60 -17.86 29.64
N ALA A 15 -46.27 -18.85 28.83
CA ALA A 15 -45.04 -18.85 28.05
C ALA A 15 -45.17 -17.76 26.98
N PHE A 16 -44.66 -16.56 27.27
CA PHE A 16 -44.36 -15.60 26.22
C PHE A 16 -43.26 -16.21 25.33
N CYS A 17 -43.64 -16.76 24.18
CA CYS A 17 -42.71 -16.97 23.08
C CYS A 17 -42.23 -15.60 22.61
N LEU A 18 -41.11 -15.13 23.18
CA LEU A 18 -40.27 -14.12 22.55
C LEU A 18 -39.67 -14.75 21.29
N SER A 19 -40.42 -14.72 20.19
CA SER A 19 -39.91 -15.05 18.87
C SER A 19 -39.04 -13.89 18.40
N GLY A 20 -37.80 -13.83 18.87
CA GLY A 20 -36.76 -13.14 18.12
C GLY A 20 -36.50 -13.92 16.84
N GLN A 21 -37.34 -13.74 15.82
CA GLN A 21 -37.11 -14.34 14.51
C GLN A 21 -35.79 -13.79 13.98
N ARG A 22 -34.88 -14.70 13.65
CA ARG A 22 -33.62 -14.36 13.00
C ARG A 22 -33.96 -13.69 11.67
N LEU A 23 -33.43 -12.49 11.43
CA LEU A 23 -33.60 -11.81 10.15
C LEU A 23 -33.02 -12.70 9.03
N GLU A 24 -33.88 -13.15 8.13
CA GLU A 24 -33.50 -14.03 7.01
C GLU A 24 -33.18 -13.24 5.74
N ARG A 25 -33.83 -12.09 5.55
CA ARG A 25 -33.65 -11.18 4.42
C ARG A 25 -34.03 -9.76 4.84
N PHE A 26 -33.26 -8.78 4.40
CA PHE A 26 -33.63 -7.37 4.47
C PHE A 26 -34.70 -7.04 3.42
N SER A 27 -35.64 -6.18 3.77
CA SER A 27 -36.64 -5.63 2.87
C SER A 27 -35.99 -4.83 1.73
N GLU A 28 -36.61 -4.83 0.56
CA GLU A 28 -36.25 -3.95 -0.56
C GLU A 28 -37.09 -2.64 -0.56
N ASP A 29 -37.98 -2.48 0.43
CA ASP A 29 -38.56 -1.19 0.76
C ASP A 29 -37.57 -0.34 1.56
N ARG A 30 -37.42 0.92 1.17
CA ARG A 30 -36.37 1.80 1.72
C ARG A 30 -36.52 2.10 3.20
N ALA A 31 -37.74 2.36 3.67
CA ALA A 31 -37.97 2.70 5.07
C ALA A 31 -37.80 1.46 5.95
N GLU A 32 -38.37 0.34 5.51
CA GLU A 32 -38.27 -0.93 6.23
C GLU A 32 -36.84 -1.48 6.25
N PHE A 33 -36.08 -1.33 5.16
CA PHE A 33 -34.65 -1.67 5.11
C PHE A 33 -33.87 -0.94 6.19
N MET A 34 -34.04 0.38 6.29
CA MET A 34 -33.33 1.19 7.29
C MET A 34 -33.68 0.79 8.72
N ARG A 35 -34.97 0.56 8.99
CA ARG A 35 -35.45 0.08 10.30
C ARG A 35 -34.82 -1.26 10.67
N GLN A 36 -34.83 -2.23 9.75
CA GLN A 36 -34.25 -3.55 9.97
C GLN A 36 -32.73 -3.49 10.14
N MET A 37 -32.04 -2.64 9.36
CA MET A 37 -30.60 -2.43 9.50
C MET A 37 -30.24 -1.80 10.84
N GLU A 38 -31.03 -0.84 11.33
CA GLU A 38 -30.86 -0.25 12.66
C GLU A 38 -30.97 -1.31 13.76
N GLU A 39 -32.06 -2.08 13.76
CA GLU A 39 -32.27 -3.14 14.75
C GLU A 39 -31.13 -4.16 14.71
N TYR A 40 -30.71 -4.55 13.51
CA TYR A 40 -29.63 -5.50 13.31
C TYR A 40 -28.28 -4.98 13.84
N MET A 41 -27.94 -3.72 13.57
CA MET A 41 -26.67 -3.12 13.99
C MET A 41 -26.65 -2.75 15.48
N THR A 42 -27.80 -2.41 16.06
CA THR A 42 -27.88 -1.93 17.46
C THR A 42 -28.23 -3.02 18.47
N ALA A 43 -28.59 -4.23 18.03
CA ALA A 43 -28.97 -5.35 18.89
C ALA A 43 -27.96 -5.65 20.02
N SER A 44 -26.66 -5.49 19.76
CA SER A 44 -25.61 -5.77 20.74
C SER A 44 -25.20 -4.56 21.60
N LYS A 45 -25.78 -3.36 21.37
CA LYS A 45 -25.42 -2.09 22.05
C LYS A 45 -23.93 -1.74 22.00
N ARG A 46 -23.25 -2.13 20.91
CA ARG A 46 -21.84 -1.80 20.69
C ARG A 46 -21.76 -0.42 20.03
N GLN A 47 -21.07 0.52 20.67
CA GLN A 47 -20.94 1.90 20.18
C GLN A 47 -20.37 1.99 18.76
N SER A 48 -19.45 1.10 18.38
CA SER A 48 -18.87 1.11 17.03
C SER A 48 -19.90 0.76 15.94
N LEU A 49 -20.82 -0.17 16.23
CA LEU A 49 -21.91 -0.53 15.32
C LEU A 49 -22.97 0.57 15.22
N GLU A 50 -23.33 1.18 16.34
CA GLU A 50 -24.23 2.34 16.37
C GLU A 50 -23.67 3.51 15.57
N LYS A 51 -22.35 3.76 15.69
CA LYS A 51 -21.66 4.80 14.93
C LYS A 51 -21.69 4.50 13.43
N ALA A 52 -21.28 3.29 13.02
CA ALA A 52 -21.28 2.89 11.61
C ALA A 52 -22.67 2.99 10.98
N TYR A 53 -23.72 2.57 11.69
CA TYR A 53 -25.11 2.72 11.22
C TYR A 53 -25.49 4.20 11.07
N LYS A 54 -25.21 5.05 12.07
CA LYS A 54 -25.57 6.48 12.02
C LYS A 54 -24.91 7.21 10.86
N GLU A 55 -23.63 6.97 10.62
CA GLU A 55 -22.89 7.58 9.51
C GLU A 55 -23.46 7.14 8.15
N PHE A 56 -23.75 5.84 7.98
CA PHE A 56 -24.44 5.33 6.80
C PHE A 56 -25.85 5.93 6.64
N ALA A 57 -26.65 5.94 7.71
CA ALA A 57 -28.02 6.43 7.69
C ALA A 57 -28.09 7.90 7.28
N GLN A 58 -27.14 8.72 7.71
CA GLN A 58 -27.03 10.13 7.31
C GLN A 58 -26.87 10.28 5.79
N VAL A 59 -25.92 9.55 5.19
CA VAL A 59 -25.67 9.66 3.73
C VAL A 59 -26.78 9.00 2.93
N PHE A 60 -27.36 7.90 3.43
CA PHE A 60 -28.43 7.18 2.77
C PHE A 60 -29.75 7.97 2.78
N ALA A 61 -30.11 8.62 3.90
CA ALA A 61 -31.27 9.50 3.98
C ALA A 61 -31.06 10.81 3.20
N GLY A 62 -29.82 11.29 3.12
CA GLY A 62 -29.42 12.48 2.36
C GLY A 62 -29.46 12.32 0.83
N GLY A 63 -29.93 11.18 0.31
CA GLY A 63 -30.11 10.96 -1.13
C GLY A 63 -28.81 10.82 -1.91
N GLN A 64 -27.72 10.43 -1.26
CA GLN A 64 -26.40 10.29 -1.91
C GLN A 64 -26.31 9.07 -2.84
N PHE A 65 -27.29 8.17 -2.80
CA PHE A 65 -27.37 6.97 -3.62
C PHE A 65 -28.57 7.02 -4.57
N SER A 66 -28.37 6.67 -5.83
CA SER A 66 -29.44 6.48 -6.83
C SER A 66 -30.32 5.28 -6.49
N GLU A 67 -31.42 5.10 -7.24
CA GLU A 67 -32.28 3.93 -7.08
C GLU A 67 -31.54 2.62 -7.42
N GLU A 68 -30.70 2.64 -8.45
CA GLU A 68 -29.85 1.52 -8.86
C GLU A 68 -28.80 1.20 -7.80
N GLU A 69 -28.12 2.22 -7.26
CA GLU A 69 -27.15 2.06 -6.18
C GLU A 69 -27.83 1.50 -4.92
N THR A 70 -29.03 1.98 -4.61
CA THR A 70 -29.84 1.49 -3.49
C THR A 70 -30.22 0.02 -3.66
N LYS A 71 -30.66 -0.39 -4.85
CA LYS A 71 -30.94 -1.81 -5.16
C LYS A 71 -29.68 -2.68 -5.03
N GLN A 72 -28.52 -2.16 -5.45
CA GLN A 72 -27.25 -2.86 -5.26
C GLN A 72 -26.90 -3.02 -3.78
N ILE A 73 -27.12 -2.00 -2.94
CA ILE A 73 -26.93 -2.09 -1.47
C ILE A 73 -27.81 -3.20 -0.88
N TYR A 74 -29.09 -3.28 -1.27
CA TYR A 74 -29.99 -4.35 -0.80
C TYR A 74 -29.52 -5.74 -1.22
N LYS A 75 -29.08 -5.89 -2.48
CA LYS A 75 -28.53 -7.13 -3.01
C LYS A 75 -27.32 -7.58 -2.21
N THR A 76 -26.34 -6.68 -2.01
CA THR A 76 -25.11 -6.99 -1.28
C THR A 76 -25.38 -7.30 0.19
N ALA A 77 -26.22 -6.51 0.88
CA ALA A 77 -26.61 -6.78 2.27
C ALA A 77 -27.27 -8.15 2.44
N ASN A 78 -28.17 -8.53 1.52
CA ASN A 78 -28.82 -9.84 1.53
C ASN A 78 -27.85 -10.98 1.21
N ALA A 79 -26.89 -10.79 0.30
CA ALA A 79 -25.84 -11.77 0.03
C ALA A 79 -24.94 -12.00 1.27
N MET A 80 -24.56 -10.93 1.98
CA MET A 80 -23.82 -11.01 3.24
C MET A 80 -24.62 -11.77 4.31
N LEU A 81 -25.91 -11.49 4.44
CA LEU A 81 -26.80 -12.18 5.39
C LEU A 81 -26.95 -13.68 5.04
N GLY A 82 -27.04 -14.01 3.75
CA GLY A 82 -27.05 -15.39 3.24
C GLY A 82 -25.77 -16.16 3.59
N GLN A 83 -24.62 -15.48 3.55
CA GLN A 83 -23.33 -16.02 4.03
C GLN A 83 -23.23 -16.07 5.58
N ARG A 84 -24.29 -15.62 6.26
CA ARG A 84 -24.39 -15.52 7.73
C ARG A 84 -23.30 -14.63 8.32
N MET A 85 -22.91 -13.59 7.59
CA MET A 85 -22.04 -12.53 8.12
C MET A 85 -22.75 -11.82 9.27
N MET A 86 -22.02 -11.56 10.35
CA MET A 86 -22.54 -10.89 11.55
C MET A 86 -22.43 -9.37 11.45
N ALA A 87 -23.15 -8.63 12.31
CA ALA A 87 -23.08 -7.17 12.39
C ALA A 87 -21.63 -6.64 12.50
N SER A 88 -20.83 -7.22 13.39
CA SER A 88 -19.38 -6.96 13.49
C SER A 88 -18.57 -8.20 13.06
N PRO A 89 -17.46 -8.04 12.32
CA PRO A 89 -16.99 -6.80 11.69
C PRO A 89 -17.62 -6.50 10.32
N TYR A 90 -18.45 -7.41 9.79
CA TYR A 90 -18.79 -7.39 8.36
C TYR A 90 -19.72 -6.24 7.94
N PHE A 91 -20.91 -6.14 8.53
CA PHE A 91 -21.83 -5.04 8.21
C PHE A 91 -21.27 -3.70 8.72
N GLU A 92 -20.58 -3.70 9.86
CA GLU A 92 -19.82 -2.56 10.37
C GLU A 92 -18.91 -1.96 9.31
N ASN A 93 -18.06 -2.78 8.71
CA ASN A 93 -17.13 -2.34 7.67
C ASN A 93 -17.85 -1.95 6.38
N TYR A 94 -18.89 -2.70 5.97
CA TYR A 94 -19.64 -2.40 4.75
C TYR A 94 -20.36 -1.04 4.83
N LEU A 95 -21.07 -0.78 5.94
CA LEU A 95 -21.75 0.50 6.15
C LEU A 95 -20.75 1.65 6.27
N SER A 96 -19.60 1.43 6.93
CA SER A 96 -18.54 2.43 6.99
C SER A 96 -17.95 2.75 5.62
N ALA A 97 -17.73 1.74 4.77
CA ALA A 97 -17.24 1.94 3.40
C ALA A 97 -18.25 2.72 2.53
N LEU A 98 -19.55 2.42 2.65
CA LEU A 98 -20.61 3.18 2.00
C LEU A 98 -20.66 4.64 2.48
N ALA A 99 -20.43 4.90 3.77
CA ALA A 99 -20.35 6.25 4.30
C ALA A 99 -19.12 7.03 3.81
N MET A 100 -18.02 6.34 3.48
CA MET A 100 -16.81 6.98 2.96
C MET A 100 -16.85 7.22 1.45
N ILE A 101 -17.38 6.26 0.66
CA ILE A 101 -17.31 6.32 -0.80
C ILE A 101 -18.05 7.54 -1.39
N VAL A 102 -19.08 8.06 -0.71
CA VAL A 102 -19.82 9.25 -1.15
C VAL A 102 -18.97 10.51 -1.23
N ASN A 103 -17.84 10.54 -0.51
CA ASN A 103 -16.91 11.68 -0.49
C ASN A 103 -15.79 11.56 -1.55
N THR A 104 -15.81 10.53 -2.38
CA THR A 104 -14.77 10.31 -3.40
C THR A 104 -15.07 11.04 -4.71
N SER A 105 -14.02 11.38 -5.47
CA SER A 105 -14.17 11.78 -6.87
C SER A 105 -14.66 10.59 -7.71
N ASN A 106 -15.35 10.83 -8.84
CA ASN A 106 -15.89 9.78 -9.72
C ASN A 106 -16.75 8.71 -9.00
N ARG A 107 -17.45 9.13 -7.94
CA ARG A 107 -18.19 8.29 -6.98
C ARG A 107 -19.12 7.25 -7.61
N GLU A 108 -19.88 7.57 -8.67
CA GLU A 108 -20.76 6.61 -9.37
C GLU A 108 -19.99 5.43 -9.97
N ARG A 109 -18.90 5.75 -10.67
CA ARG A 109 -18.03 4.75 -11.29
C ARG A 109 -17.39 3.89 -10.20
N HIS A 110 -16.81 4.51 -9.19
CA HIS A 110 -16.15 3.79 -8.10
C HIS A 110 -17.13 2.92 -7.32
N PHE A 111 -18.35 3.39 -7.05
CA PHE A 111 -19.39 2.60 -6.40
C PHE A 111 -19.72 1.35 -7.21
N LYS A 112 -19.91 1.51 -8.53
CA LYS A 112 -20.24 0.40 -9.43
C LYS A 112 -19.11 -0.62 -9.50
N GLU A 113 -17.88 -0.18 -9.77
CA GLU A 113 -16.71 -1.04 -9.87
C GLU A 113 -16.41 -1.75 -8.53
N TRP A 114 -16.51 -1.04 -7.42
CA TRP A 114 -16.31 -1.60 -6.08
C TRP A 114 -17.34 -2.69 -5.77
N HIS A 115 -18.62 -2.46 -6.04
CA HIS A 115 -19.67 -3.48 -5.84
C HIS A 115 -19.54 -4.66 -6.81
N GLN A 116 -19.06 -4.45 -8.03
CA GLN A 116 -18.74 -5.56 -8.95
C GLN A 116 -17.68 -6.47 -8.33
N VAL A 117 -16.62 -5.90 -7.74
CA VAL A 117 -15.60 -6.68 -7.03
C VAL A 117 -16.18 -7.37 -5.79
N LEU A 118 -17.06 -6.72 -5.03
CA LEU A 118 -17.73 -7.37 -3.89
C LEU A 118 -18.60 -8.55 -4.34
N ASP A 119 -19.31 -8.43 -5.45
CA ASP A 119 -20.13 -9.50 -6.03
C ASP A 119 -19.27 -10.70 -6.44
N GLU A 120 -18.12 -10.47 -7.09
CA GLU A 120 -17.15 -11.52 -7.44
C GLU A 120 -16.57 -12.21 -6.19
N ILE A 121 -16.16 -11.44 -5.17
CA ILE A 121 -15.64 -12.01 -3.91
C ILE A 121 -16.73 -12.83 -3.21
N LEU A 122 -17.98 -12.35 -3.15
CA LEU A 122 -19.09 -13.07 -2.52
C LEU A 122 -19.42 -14.36 -3.27
N ALA A 123 -19.37 -14.34 -4.60
CA ALA A 123 -19.58 -15.50 -5.45
C ALA A 123 -18.45 -16.54 -5.32
N SER A 124 -17.23 -16.11 -5.01
CA SER A 124 -16.08 -17.00 -4.83
C SER A 124 -15.94 -17.60 -3.43
N ILE A 125 -16.84 -17.28 -2.48
CA ILE A 125 -16.79 -17.83 -1.12
C ILE A 125 -17.03 -19.34 -1.15
N GLN A 126 -16.03 -20.09 -0.70
CA GLN A 126 -16.11 -21.51 -0.41
C GLN A 126 -15.85 -21.75 1.08
N ASP A 127 -16.47 -22.77 1.65
CA ASP A 127 -16.25 -23.21 3.05
C ASP A 127 -16.35 -22.10 4.11
N ARG A 128 -17.17 -21.06 3.83
CA ARG A 128 -17.34 -19.87 4.68
C ARG A 128 -16.01 -19.15 4.96
N HIS A 129 -15.11 -19.13 3.98
CA HIS A 129 -13.91 -18.33 4.02
C HIS A 129 -14.22 -16.85 3.78
N LEU A 130 -14.71 -16.17 4.82
CA LEU A 130 -15.20 -14.77 4.74
C LEU A 130 -14.10 -13.71 4.90
N LYS A 131 -12.87 -14.13 5.23
CA LYS A 131 -11.75 -13.22 5.52
C LYS A 131 -11.41 -12.30 4.34
N PRO A 132 -11.31 -12.78 3.08
CA PRO A 132 -10.99 -11.92 1.94
C PRO A 132 -12.01 -10.79 1.72
N PHE A 133 -13.31 -11.08 1.91
CA PHE A 133 -14.35 -10.06 1.84
C PHE A 133 -14.14 -8.98 2.90
N ASN A 134 -13.94 -9.38 4.16
CA ASN A 134 -13.78 -8.42 5.24
C ASN A 134 -12.48 -7.61 5.13
N GLU A 135 -11.38 -8.21 4.69
CA GLU A 135 -10.11 -7.50 4.48
C GLU A 135 -10.20 -6.49 3.31
N PHE A 136 -10.86 -6.85 2.21
CA PHE A 136 -11.09 -5.94 1.09
C PHE A 136 -11.99 -4.75 1.47
N VAL A 137 -13.07 -4.99 2.20
CA VAL A 137 -13.97 -3.90 2.65
C VAL A 137 -13.26 -3.01 3.68
N ALA A 138 -12.51 -3.59 4.63
CA ALA A 138 -11.74 -2.81 5.61
C ALA A 138 -10.66 -1.94 4.94
N PHE A 139 -9.98 -2.49 3.93
CA PHE A 139 -9.07 -1.71 3.08
C PHE A 139 -9.79 -0.55 2.40
N SER A 140 -10.98 -0.80 1.84
CA SER A 140 -11.75 0.20 1.09
C SER A 140 -12.09 1.43 1.93
N ILE A 141 -12.38 1.27 3.23
CA ILE A 141 -12.63 2.39 4.15
C ILE A 141 -11.42 3.33 4.19
N LEU A 142 -10.23 2.78 4.44
CA LEU A 142 -8.99 3.56 4.54
C LEU A 142 -8.59 4.16 3.19
N PHE A 143 -8.86 3.44 2.11
CA PHE A 143 -8.58 3.91 0.76
C PHE A 143 -9.49 5.08 0.36
N PHE A 144 -10.79 5.01 0.64
CA PHE A 144 -11.72 6.11 0.39
C PHE A 144 -11.45 7.34 1.26
N GLU A 145 -11.06 7.15 2.52
CA GLU A 145 -10.79 8.25 3.44
C GLU A 145 -9.45 8.95 3.14
N ARG A 146 -8.40 8.17 2.81
CA ARG A 146 -7.00 8.65 2.85
C ARG A 146 -6.20 8.34 1.60
N GLN A 147 -6.79 7.67 0.61
CA GLN A 147 -6.05 7.05 -0.51
C GLN A 147 -4.94 6.09 -0.02
N ALA A 148 -5.11 5.50 1.16
CA ALA A 148 -4.10 4.64 1.77
C ALA A 148 -4.19 3.21 1.20
N LEU A 149 -3.10 2.73 0.59
CA LEU A 149 -2.90 1.31 0.30
C LEU A 149 -2.70 0.51 1.60
N ARG A 150 -2.04 1.14 2.57
CA ARG A 150 -1.89 0.66 3.93
C ARG A 150 -1.72 1.84 4.86
N TYR A 151 -2.37 1.79 6.02
CA TYR A 151 -2.23 2.79 7.07
C TYR A 151 -1.80 2.16 8.41
N SER A 152 -0.99 2.88 9.20
CA SER A 152 -0.47 2.41 10.49
C SER A 152 -0.67 3.44 11.59
N ASP A 153 -1.61 3.19 12.51
CA ASP A 153 -1.81 4.05 13.69
C ASP A 153 -0.63 4.00 14.69
N SER A 154 0.10 2.89 14.72
CA SER A 154 1.22 2.64 15.64
C SER A 154 2.58 3.17 15.16
N GLY A 155 2.60 4.04 14.13
CA GLY A 155 3.84 4.60 13.57
C GLY A 155 4.65 3.60 12.73
N GLY A 156 4.01 2.56 12.22
CA GLY A 156 4.55 1.70 11.15
C GLY A 156 4.49 2.36 9.77
N THR A 157 4.91 1.64 8.74
CA THR A 157 4.91 2.13 7.36
C THR A 157 3.49 2.37 6.84
N SER A 158 3.20 3.55 6.32
CA SER A 158 1.97 3.79 5.55
C SER A 158 2.30 4.07 4.09
N TRP A 159 1.46 3.59 3.19
CA TRP A 159 1.56 3.80 1.75
C TRP A 159 0.28 4.46 1.24
N TYR A 160 0.44 5.48 0.42
CA TYR A 160 -0.64 6.27 -0.17
C TYR A 160 -0.49 6.29 -1.69
N ALA A 161 -1.62 6.13 -2.37
CA ALA A 161 -1.74 6.19 -3.82
C ALA A 161 -2.36 7.53 -4.22
N LEU A 162 -1.50 8.50 -4.55
CA LEU A 162 -1.91 9.87 -4.83
C LEU A 162 -2.43 9.96 -6.28
N ALA A 163 -3.70 9.59 -6.48
CA ALA A 163 -4.39 9.68 -7.76
C ALA A 163 -5.92 9.73 -7.59
N ASP A 164 -6.56 10.57 -8.42
CA ASP A 164 -8.02 10.64 -8.50
C ASP A 164 -8.62 9.61 -9.45
N ASP A 165 -7.84 9.13 -10.42
CA ASP A 165 -8.28 8.13 -11.40
C ASP A 165 -7.69 6.76 -11.09
N TYR A 166 -8.57 5.84 -10.69
CA TYR A 166 -8.29 4.45 -10.43
C TYR A 166 -9.52 3.60 -10.76
N GLN A 167 -9.35 2.29 -10.79
CA GLN A 167 -10.44 1.34 -11.02
C GLN A 167 -10.39 0.20 -10.01
N PHE A 168 -11.56 -0.21 -9.53
CA PHE A 168 -11.67 -1.50 -8.85
C PHE A 168 -11.84 -2.60 -9.88
N ARG A 169 -11.05 -3.67 -9.76
CA ARG A 169 -11.10 -4.83 -10.64
C ARG A 169 -10.93 -6.12 -9.85
N PHE A 170 -11.31 -7.23 -10.46
CA PHE A 170 -11.02 -8.56 -9.94
C PHE A 170 -9.81 -9.10 -10.72
N GLU A 171 -8.64 -9.10 -10.09
CA GLU A 171 -7.35 -9.47 -10.67
C GLU A 171 -6.76 -10.64 -9.87
N GLU A 172 -6.18 -11.63 -10.53
CA GLU A 172 -5.56 -12.80 -9.88
C GLU A 172 -6.51 -13.56 -8.91
N ASN A 173 -7.80 -13.57 -9.20
CA ASN A 173 -8.87 -14.10 -8.34
C ASN A 173 -9.04 -13.36 -7.00
N GLU A 174 -8.65 -12.09 -6.94
CA GLU A 174 -8.82 -11.22 -5.78
C GLU A 174 -9.33 -9.84 -6.18
N GLY A 175 -9.96 -9.13 -5.24
CA GLY A 175 -10.26 -7.71 -5.44
C GLY A 175 -8.99 -6.88 -5.47
N ALA A 176 -8.88 -5.97 -6.43
CA ALA A 176 -7.72 -5.10 -6.64
C ALA A 176 -8.16 -3.67 -6.91
N VAL A 177 -7.25 -2.72 -6.65
CA VAL A 177 -7.35 -1.36 -7.18
C VAL A 177 -6.22 -1.12 -8.18
N VAL A 178 -6.56 -0.63 -9.37
CA VAL A 178 -5.68 -0.51 -10.53
C VAL A 178 -5.51 0.96 -10.91
N PHE A 179 -4.28 1.34 -11.20
CA PHE A 179 -3.88 2.71 -11.53
C PHE A 179 -3.11 2.73 -12.84
N GLY A 180 -3.63 3.48 -13.82
CA GLY A 180 -2.91 3.75 -15.07
C GLY A 180 -1.72 4.69 -14.87
N LYS A 181 -1.85 5.63 -13.92
CA LYS A 181 -0.80 6.56 -13.53
C LYS A 181 -1.07 7.11 -12.13
N LEU A 182 -0.05 7.16 -11.27
CA LEU A 182 -0.11 7.78 -9.95
C LEU A 182 1.27 8.16 -9.43
N ASP A 183 1.28 8.96 -8.36
CA ASP A 183 2.43 9.05 -7.47
C ASP A 183 2.18 8.16 -6.25
N LEU A 184 3.20 7.38 -5.85
CA LEU A 184 3.17 6.63 -4.59
C LEU A 184 3.97 7.36 -3.55
N MET A 185 3.39 7.54 -2.37
CA MET A 185 4.08 8.08 -1.21
C MET A 185 4.07 7.05 -0.09
N ALA A 186 5.24 6.75 0.47
CA ALA A 186 5.35 6.02 1.71
C ALA A 186 5.83 6.96 2.82
N ASN A 187 5.35 6.78 4.04
CA ASN A 187 5.92 7.46 5.19
C ASN A 187 6.06 6.53 6.40
N ARG A 188 7.03 6.86 7.24
CA ARG A 188 7.18 6.27 8.56
C ARG A 188 7.87 7.27 9.48
N ARG A 189 7.13 7.73 10.51
CA ARG A 189 7.59 8.77 11.43
C ARG A 189 8.03 10.02 10.67
N THR A 190 9.33 10.26 10.56
CA THR A 190 9.92 11.45 9.91
C THR A 190 10.45 11.18 8.51
N ASP A 191 10.51 9.91 8.07
CA ASP A 191 11.05 9.54 6.76
C ASP A 191 9.94 9.32 5.74
N SER A 192 10.24 9.60 4.47
CA SER A 192 9.31 9.45 3.36
C SER A 192 9.99 8.98 2.08
N ILE A 193 9.23 8.22 1.30
CA ILE A 193 9.58 7.75 -0.04
C ILE A 193 8.55 8.30 -1.00
N PHE A 194 9.02 8.77 -2.16
CA PHE A 194 8.16 9.13 -3.29
C PHE A 194 8.59 8.36 -4.53
N ILE A 195 7.61 7.75 -5.21
CA ILE A 195 7.77 7.17 -6.55
C ILE A 195 6.81 7.93 -7.47
N TYR A 196 7.38 8.79 -8.31
CA TYR A 196 6.61 9.66 -9.19
C TYR A 196 6.21 8.94 -10.48
N ASN A 197 5.02 9.23 -11.01
CA ASN A 197 4.53 8.79 -12.31
C ASN A 197 4.68 7.27 -12.55
N THR A 198 4.38 6.46 -11.53
CA THR A 198 4.32 5.00 -11.67
C THR A 198 2.92 4.56 -12.12
N SER A 199 2.76 3.26 -12.36
CA SER A 199 1.49 2.60 -12.67
C SER A 199 1.48 1.23 -12.01
N GLY A 200 0.31 0.62 -11.84
CA GLY A 200 0.25 -0.70 -11.22
C GLY A 200 -1.08 -0.99 -10.53
N TYR A 201 -1.08 -2.03 -9.70
CA TYR A 201 -2.24 -2.42 -8.92
C TYR A 201 -1.86 -2.89 -7.52
N PHE A 202 -2.80 -2.73 -6.60
CA PHE A 202 -2.69 -3.19 -5.22
C PHE A 202 -3.67 -4.32 -4.97
N LEU A 203 -3.18 -5.41 -4.37
CA LEU A 203 -3.95 -6.55 -3.91
C LEU A 203 -4.10 -6.46 -2.37
N PRO A 204 -5.25 -6.01 -1.84
CA PRO A 204 -5.40 -5.71 -0.42
C PRO A 204 -5.25 -6.92 0.51
N ASN A 205 -5.73 -8.10 0.10
CA ASN A 205 -5.65 -9.31 0.92
C ASN A 205 -4.19 -9.82 1.00
N GLN A 206 -3.44 -9.71 -0.09
CA GLN A 206 -2.00 -9.98 -0.11
C GLN A 206 -1.17 -8.84 0.51
N ARG A 207 -1.75 -7.64 0.60
CA ARG A 207 -1.07 -6.38 0.98
C ARG A 207 0.10 -6.06 0.05
N THR A 208 -0.03 -6.41 -1.22
CA THR A 208 1.06 -6.33 -2.20
C THR A 208 0.74 -5.28 -3.26
N TRP A 209 1.69 -4.38 -3.48
CA TRP A 209 1.72 -3.51 -4.64
C TRP A 209 2.55 -4.16 -5.75
N LYS A 210 2.02 -4.19 -6.97
CA LYS A 210 2.73 -4.59 -8.18
C LYS A 210 2.77 -3.39 -9.13
N GLY A 211 3.97 -2.81 -9.27
CA GLY A 211 4.22 -1.57 -9.97
C GLY A 211 5.03 -1.74 -11.25
N GLN A 212 4.86 -0.79 -12.15
CA GLN A 212 5.60 -0.68 -13.39
C GLN A 212 5.95 0.79 -13.64
N GLY A 213 7.24 1.04 -13.90
CA GLY A 213 7.70 2.37 -14.24
C GLY A 213 7.87 3.26 -13.00
N GLY A 214 7.90 4.56 -13.25
CA GLY A 214 8.05 5.57 -12.24
C GLY A 214 9.49 6.04 -12.05
N ARG A 215 9.63 7.15 -11.31
CA ARG A 215 10.87 7.85 -11.08
C ARG A 215 11.06 8.13 -9.60
N VAL A 216 12.29 7.95 -9.12
CA VAL A 216 12.71 8.26 -7.75
C VAL A 216 13.91 9.21 -7.80
N THR A 217 14.02 10.14 -6.85
CA THR A 217 15.10 11.14 -6.81
C THR A 217 15.88 11.05 -5.50
N TRP A 218 17.10 11.61 -5.50
CA TRP A 218 17.92 11.74 -4.28
C TRP A 218 17.76 13.10 -3.58
N GLU A 219 16.77 13.90 -3.96
CA GLU A 219 16.56 15.26 -3.43
C GLU A 219 16.39 15.29 -1.92
N ARG A 220 15.71 14.30 -1.33
CA ARG A 220 15.57 14.18 0.13
C ARG A 220 16.91 14.00 0.88
N HIS A 221 17.99 13.68 0.16
CA HIS A 221 19.34 13.58 0.69
C HIS A 221 20.27 14.72 0.23
N GLY A 222 19.75 15.68 -0.54
CA GLY A 222 20.45 16.89 -0.96
C GLY A 222 21.21 16.78 -2.28
N LEU A 223 20.95 15.75 -3.11
CA LEU A 223 21.39 15.77 -4.51
C LEU A 223 20.36 16.51 -5.37
N GLY A 224 20.79 17.05 -6.52
CA GLY A 224 19.90 17.77 -7.43
C GLY A 224 18.91 16.84 -8.16
N PRO A 225 17.84 17.41 -8.76
CA PRO A 225 16.78 16.65 -9.44
C PRO A 225 17.29 15.90 -10.68
N GLU A 226 18.46 16.25 -11.20
CA GLU A 226 19.15 15.52 -12.26
C GLU A 226 19.63 14.12 -11.83
N VAL A 227 19.70 13.84 -10.52
CA VAL A 227 20.04 12.53 -9.97
C VAL A 227 18.78 11.75 -9.66
N TYR A 228 18.40 10.86 -10.57
CA TYR A 228 17.19 10.05 -10.45
C TYR A 228 17.39 8.64 -10.97
N ALA A 229 16.54 7.72 -10.54
CA ALA A 229 16.40 6.40 -11.14
C ALA A 229 15.03 6.23 -11.77
N GLU A 230 15.00 5.68 -12.99
CA GLU A 230 13.78 5.18 -13.63
C GLU A 230 13.62 3.70 -13.30
N LEU A 231 12.42 3.32 -12.86
CA LEU A 231 12.16 1.98 -12.36
C LEU A 231 11.52 1.11 -13.44
N GLY A 232 11.88 -0.17 -13.47
CA GLY A 232 11.19 -1.20 -14.27
C GLY A 232 9.95 -1.75 -13.55
N ALA A 233 9.71 -3.05 -13.67
CA ALA A 233 8.72 -3.75 -12.88
C ALA A 233 9.24 -3.99 -11.45
N TYR A 234 8.37 -3.84 -10.46
CA TYR A 234 8.70 -4.08 -9.06
C TYR A 234 7.46 -4.49 -8.27
N GLU A 235 7.68 -5.18 -7.16
CA GLU A 235 6.61 -5.51 -6.23
C GLU A 235 7.10 -5.32 -4.79
N PHE A 236 6.19 -4.94 -3.91
CA PHE A 236 6.48 -4.90 -2.49
C PHE A 236 5.24 -5.20 -1.65
N GLU A 237 5.46 -5.82 -0.50
CA GLU A 237 4.45 -5.92 0.54
C GLU A 237 4.38 -4.59 1.30
N ALA A 238 3.23 -3.92 1.30
CA ALA A 238 3.07 -2.57 1.86
C ALA A 238 3.37 -2.48 3.37
N ILE A 239 3.43 -3.61 4.09
CA ILE A 239 3.87 -3.66 5.48
C ILE A 239 5.37 -3.49 5.66
N LYS A 240 6.16 -3.85 4.65
CA LYS A 240 7.62 -3.73 4.67
C LYS A 240 8.00 -2.27 4.41
N SER A 241 9.13 -1.87 4.99
CA SER A 241 9.71 -0.56 4.75
C SER A 241 10.67 -0.53 3.56
N LEU A 242 11.12 -1.69 3.08
CA LEU A 242 12.06 -1.88 1.98
C LEU A 242 11.32 -2.32 0.72
N TYR A 243 11.65 -1.73 -0.43
CA TYR A 243 11.33 -2.28 -1.74
C TYR A 243 12.58 -2.31 -2.64
N GLU A 244 12.57 -3.22 -3.61
CA GLU A 244 13.68 -3.45 -4.54
C GLU A 244 13.16 -3.50 -5.98
N VAL A 245 13.93 -2.96 -6.90
CA VAL A 245 13.68 -2.97 -8.34
C VAL A 245 14.89 -3.58 -9.03
N LYS A 246 14.70 -4.73 -9.68
CA LYS A 246 15.80 -5.49 -10.29
C LYS A 246 16.35 -4.85 -11.57
N GLU A 247 15.48 -4.18 -12.31
CA GLU A 247 15.85 -3.51 -13.55
C GLU A 247 15.46 -2.03 -13.41
N ALA A 248 16.45 -1.21 -13.07
CA ALA A 248 16.34 0.24 -12.93
C ALA A 248 17.43 0.92 -13.76
N GLN A 249 17.26 2.20 -14.04
CA GLN A 249 18.20 2.99 -14.81
C GLN A 249 18.52 4.29 -14.07
N LEU A 250 19.78 4.47 -13.66
CA LEU A 250 20.25 5.67 -12.97
C LEU A 250 20.69 6.72 -13.98
N HIS A 251 20.20 7.94 -13.83
CA HIS A 251 20.76 9.14 -14.42
C HIS A 251 21.59 9.88 -13.36
N TYR A 252 22.88 10.09 -13.62
CA TYR A 252 23.75 10.87 -12.74
C TYR A 252 24.82 11.60 -13.58
N PRO A 253 24.50 12.79 -14.10
CA PRO A 253 25.32 13.50 -15.10
C PRO A 253 26.76 13.76 -14.67
N VAL A 254 26.96 14.07 -13.39
CA VAL A 254 28.30 14.32 -12.83
C VAL A 254 29.25 13.16 -13.15
N PHE A 255 28.80 11.92 -13.05
CA PHE A 255 29.63 10.73 -13.24
C PHE A 255 29.61 10.16 -14.65
N PHE A 256 28.49 10.32 -15.37
CA PHE A 256 28.22 9.58 -16.60
C PHE A 256 27.99 10.46 -17.83
N GLY A 257 27.90 11.78 -17.65
CA GLY A 257 27.49 12.73 -18.69
C GLY A 257 25.98 12.84 -18.82
N GLU A 258 25.53 13.96 -19.40
CA GLU A 258 24.11 14.24 -19.62
C GLU A 258 23.44 13.20 -20.53
N GLY A 259 22.23 12.78 -20.16
CA GLY A 259 21.41 11.85 -20.93
C GLY A 259 21.84 10.38 -20.88
N ARG A 260 22.92 10.04 -20.16
CA ARG A 260 23.37 8.65 -20.02
C ARG A 260 22.63 7.95 -18.89
N LEU A 261 21.94 6.87 -19.23
CA LEU A 261 21.22 5.99 -18.31
C LEU A 261 22.04 4.74 -18.01
N ILE A 262 22.33 4.49 -16.74
CA ILE A 262 23.11 3.34 -16.28
C ILE A 262 22.17 2.25 -15.79
N PRO A 263 22.13 1.07 -16.42
CA PRO A 263 21.27 -0.02 -15.97
C PRO A 263 21.82 -0.65 -14.67
N GLY A 264 20.93 -1.04 -13.78
CA GLY A 264 21.28 -1.60 -12.48
C GLY A 264 20.09 -2.06 -11.66
N THR A 265 20.34 -2.37 -10.40
CA THR A 265 19.32 -2.62 -9.38
C THR A 265 19.16 -1.37 -8.52
N PHE A 266 17.93 -1.14 -8.05
CA PHE A 266 17.62 -0.06 -7.12
C PHE A 266 16.92 -0.63 -5.88
N SER A 267 17.14 -0.01 -4.72
CA SER A 267 16.38 -0.32 -3.51
C SER A 267 16.22 0.92 -2.65
N ASP A 268 15.07 1.05 -1.99
CA ASP A 268 14.84 2.12 -1.04
C ASP A 268 14.11 1.61 0.19
N LYS A 269 14.39 2.23 1.34
CA LYS A 269 13.91 1.78 2.64
C LYS A 269 13.51 2.98 3.47
N LEU A 270 12.33 2.93 4.09
CA LEU A 270 11.98 3.84 5.18
C LEU A 270 12.79 3.47 6.42
N VAL A 271 13.63 4.39 6.87
CA VAL A 271 14.56 4.21 7.98
C VAL A 271 14.04 4.98 9.20
N ALA A 272 14.08 4.38 10.40
CA ALA A 272 13.85 5.14 11.63
C ALA A 272 15.12 5.90 12.01
N SER A 273 14.99 7.07 12.64
CA SER A 273 16.09 7.98 13.02
C SER A 273 17.17 7.42 13.97
N ASN A 274 17.11 6.13 14.32
CA ASN A 274 18.09 5.43 15.18
C ASN A 274 18.58 4.12 14.53
N ASP A 275 18.30 3.87 13.26
CA ASP A 275 18.70 2.65 12.55
C ASP A 275 20.15 2.82 12.05
N ALA A 276 20.99 1.79 12.23
CA ALA A 276 22.39 1.81 11.78
C ALA A 276 22.57 2.01 10.27
N THR A 277 21.48 1.90 9.49
CA THR A 277 21.44 2.12 8.04
C THR A 277 20.93 3.52 7.65
N GLU A 278 20.73 4.42 8.62
CA GLU A 278 20.33 5.82 8.39
C GLU A 278 21.29 6.51 7.42
N GLY A 279 20.75 7.08 6.34
CA GLY A 279 21.51 7.72 5.28
C GLY A 279 22.18 6.78 4.27
N SER A 280 21.99 5.46 4.36
CA SER A 280 22.51 4.49 3.38
C SER A 280 21.52 4.13 2.26
N PHE A 281 20.29 4.64 2.32
CA PHE A 281 19.26 4.52 1.30
C PHE A 281 18.93 5.92 0.73
N PRO A 282 18.46 6.03 -0.53
CA PRO A 282 18.26 4.93 -1.48
C PRO A 282 19.59 4.34 -1.95
N ARG A 283 19.52 3.15 -2.54
CA ARG A 283 20.68 2.44 -3.10
C ARG A 283 20.50 2.14 -4.57
N PHE A 284 21.57 2.29 -5.32
CA PHE A 284 21.67 1.83 -6.69
C PHE A 284 22.96 1.03 -6.88
N GLU A 285 22.92 -0.07 -7.62
CA GLU A 285 24.09 -0.85 -8.03
C GLU A 285 24.04 -1.12 -9.54
N SER A 286 25.10 -0.74 -10.25
CA SER A 286 25.17 -0.94 -11.70
C SER A 286 25.26 -2.43 -12.07
N LYS A 287 24.52 -2.79 -13.11
CA LYS A 287 24.56 -4.14 -13.71
C LYS A 287 25.91 -4.40 -14.39
N ASN A 288 26.43 -3.37 -15.09
CA ASN A 288 27.77 -3.43 -15.67
C ASN A 288 28.83 -3.22 -14.57
N ARG A 289 29.86 -4.07 -14.59
CA ARG A 289 31.00 -4.03 -13.66
C ARG A 289 32.24 -3.38 -14.26
N VAL A 290 32.14 -2.87 -15.48
CA VAL A 290 33.20 -2.16 -16.20
C VAL A 290 32.59 -0.89 -16.78
N LEU A 291 32.42 0.10 -15.91
CA LEU A 291 31.99 1.45 -16.27
C LEU A 291 33.18 2.39 -16.14
N GLU A 292 33.36 3.22 -17.16
CA GLU A 292 34.17 4.43 -17.05
C GLU A 292 33.35 5.47 -16.29
N VAL A 293 33.84 5.85 -15.12
CA VAL A 293 33.23 6.88 -14.26
C VAL A 293 34.14 8.09 -14.28
N ASN A 294 33.59 9.21 -14.75
CA ASN A 294 34.31 10.48 -14.87
C ASN A 294 34.07 11.36 -13.64
N ASN A 295 34.87 12.42 -13.49
CA ASN A 295 34.68 13.47 -12.46
C ASN A 295 34.64 12.97 -11.01
N ILE A 296 35.35 11.88 -10.70
CA ILE A 296 35.61 11.47 -9.30
C ILE A 296 36.72 12.29 -8.64
N GLY A 297 37.45 13.09 -9.42
CA GLY A 297 38.47 14.06 -9.03
C GLY A 297 39.25 14.56 -10.26
N GLU A 298 39.93 15.71 -10.17
CA GLU A 298 40.76 16.23 -11.27
C GLU A 298 41.90 15.23 -11.58
N GLY A 299 42.03 14.83 -12.84
CA GLY A 299 43.04 13.86 -13.28
C GLY A 299 42.77 12.42 -12.86
N ILE A 300 41.59 12.10 -12.31
CA ILE A 300 41.27 10.75 -11.82
C ILE A 300 40.34 10.03 -12.79
N GLN A 301 40.80 8.88 -13.29
CA GLN A 301 40.02 7.95 -14.10
C GLN A 301 39.66 6.72 -13.27
N TYR A 302 38.40 6.28 -13.34
CA TYR A 302 37.94 5.06 -12.69
C TYR A 302 37.32 4.10 -13.69
N VAL A 303 37.64 2.82 -13.53
CA VAL A 303 37.03 1.71 -14.26
C VAL A 303 36.56 0.63 -13.30
N GLY A 304 35.27 0.36 -13.28
CA GLY A 304 34.69 -0.71 -12.47
C GLY A 304 33.16 -0.59 -12.34
N GLY A 305 32.56 -1.33 -11.41
CA GLY A 305 31.13 -1.22 -11.09
C GLY A 305 30.83 -0.01 -10.21
N PHE A 306 29.63 0.54 -10.33
CA PHE A 306 29.21 1.73 -9.60
C PHE A 306 28.09 1.39 -8.61
N ARG A 307 28.24 1.84 -7.36
CA ARG A 307 27.20 1.82 -6.34
C ARG A 307 26.99 3.21 -5.77
N LEU A 308 25.75 3.57 -5.50
CA LEU A 308 25.38 4.78 -4.79
C LEU A 308 24.54 4.38 -3.58
N ASN A 309 25.05 4.55 -2.36
CA ASN A 309 24.29 4.31 -1.12
C ASN A 309 24.09 5.63 -0.40
N GLY A 310 22.84 6.10 -0.35
CA GLY A 310 22.54 7.48 0.03
C GLY A 310 23.34 8.43 -0.86
N LYS A 311 24.27 9.20 -0.27
CA LYS A 311 25.17 10.09 -1.01
C LYS A 311 26.55 9.49 -1.32
N THR A 312 26.89 8.34 -0.75
CA THR A 312 28.23 7.79 -0.86
C THR A 312 28.34 6.94 -2.12
N VAL A 313 29.34 7.24 -2.94
CA VAL A 313 29.66 6.46 -4.12
C VAL A 313 30.67 5.38 -3.75
N TYR A 314 30.45 4.17 -4.25
CA TYR A 314 31.40 3.09 -4.16
C TYR A 314 31.72 2.59 -5.56
N GLY A 315 33.01 2.46 -5.83
CA GLY A 315 33.50 1.71 -6.96
C GLY A 315 33.74 0.27 -6.55
N PHE A 316 33.22 -0.72 -7.28
CA PHE A 316 33.42 -2.12 -6.92
C PHE A 316 33.93 -2.95 -8.08
N GLY A 317 34.67 -4.01 -7.75
CA GLY A 317 35.15 -5.01 -8.68
C GLY A 317 34.90 -6.42 -8.14
N SER A 318 35.73 -7.34 -8.58
CA SER A 318 35.82 -8.71 -8.08
C SER A 318 37.29 -9.08 -7.92
N ARG A 319 37.59 -10.16 -7.20
CA ARG A 319 38.97 -10.66 -7.06
C ARG A 319 39.67 -10.86 -8.41
N ASP A 320 38.98 -11.42 -9.41
CA ASP A 320 39.56 -11.68 -10.74
C ASP A 320 39.61 -10.44 -11.64
N ARG A 321 38.70 -9.49 -11.41
CA ARG A 321 38.58 -8.23 -12.15
C ARG A 321 38.34 -7.10 -11.15
N PRO A 322 39.39 -6.59 -10.48
CA PRO A 322 39.25 -5.52 -9.52
C PRO A 322 38.84 -4.22 -10.23
N ALA A 323 38.21 -3.33 -9.48
CA ALA A 323 38.06 -1.95 -9.93
C ALA A 323 39.45 -1.31 -10.01
N ARG A 324 39.61 -0.32 -10.87
CA ARG A 324 40.89 0.36 -11.10
C ARG A 324 40.71 1.87 -11.04
N ILE A 325 41.69 2.52 -10.42
CA ILE A 325 41.84 3.97 -10.44
C ILE A 325 43.20 4.32 -11.04
N LEU A 326 43.21 5.31 -11.91
CA LEU A 326 44.41 5.97 -12.44
C LEU A 326 44.32 7.44 -12.06
N ILE A 327 45.39 7.99 -11.47
CA ILE A 327 45.53 9.42 -11.21
C ILE A 327 46.66 9.94 -12.08
N GLU A 328 46.39 11.03 -12.79
CA GLU A 328 47.32 11.72 -13.67
C GLU A 328 47.60 13.14 -13.17
N ASP A 329 48.81 13.65 -13.40
CA ASP A 329 49.12 15.07 -13.19
C ASP A 329 48.55 15.95 -14.32
N ARG A 330 48.72 17.27 -14.19
CA ARG A 330 48.29 18.24 -15.22
C ARG A 330 48.96 18.05 -16.60
N ASN A 331 50.01 17.24 -16.69
CA ASN A 331 50.71 16.90 -17.93
C ASN A 331 50.33 15.51 -18.45
N ASN A 332 49.23 14.92 -17.97
CA ASN A 332 48.76 13.57 -18.28
C ASN A 332 49.78 12.47 -17.97
N ARG A 333 50.64 12.68 -16.96
CA ARG A 333 51.57 11.64 -16.49
C ARG A 333 50.94 10.92 -15.32
N ALA A 334 50.85 9.59 -15.42
CA ALA A 334 50.35 8.73 -14.35
C ALA A 334 51.18 8.91 -13.07
N THR A 335 50.56 9.40 -12.00
CA THR A 335 51.16 9.57 -10.67
C THR A 335 50.78 8.44 -9.72
N PHE A 336 49.60 7.82 -9.91
CA PHE A 336 49.14 6.70 -9.10
C PHE A 336 48.30 5.73 -9.92
N ARG A 337 48.42 4.44 -9.61
CA ARG A 337 47.57 3.35 -10.10
C ARG A 337 47.20 2.49 -8.91
N GLY A 338 45.91 2.24 -8.73
CA GLY A 338 45.42 1.36 -7.67
C GLY A 338 44.40 0.37 -8.21
N ALA A 339 44.45 -0.86 -7.70
CA ALA A 339 43.43 -1.87 -7.92
C ALA A 339 42.85 -2.32 -6.58
N SER A 340 41.53 -2.46 -6.49
CA SER A 340 40.86 -2.96 -5.29
C SER A 340 39.51 -3.57 -5.65
N GLU A 341 39.02 -4.49 -4.82
CA GLU A 341 37.64 -4.99 -4.89
C GLU A 341 36.63 -3.90 -4.52
N LEU A 342 37.02 -2.91 -3.70
CA LEU A 342 36.15 -1.83 -3.25
C LEU A 342 36.91 -0.51 -3.04
N PHE A 343 36.47 0.52 -3.74
CA PHE A 343 36.82 1.92 -3.48
C PHE A 343 35.64 2.64 -2.86
N THR A 344 35.92 3.44 -1.82
CA THR A 344 34.93 4.38 -1.29
C THR A 344 35.26 5.77 -1.82
N ILE A 345 34.31 6.38 -2.53
CA ILE A 345 34.43 7.71 -3.14
C ILE A 345 33.47 8.64 -2.39
N ARG A 346 34.01 9.42 -1.46
CA ARG A 346 33.27 10.47 -0.74
C ARG A 346 33.56 11.80 -1.41
N ARG A 347 32.50 12.53 -1.78
CA ARG A 347 32.67 13.90 -2.27
C ARG A 347 33.05 14.78 -1.06
N GLU A 348 34.08 15.59 -1.25
CA GLU A 348 34.70 16.54 -0.31
C GLU A 348 35.75 16.04 0.69
N GLU A 349 35.95 14.74 0.93
CA GLU A 349 37.12 14.27 1.68
C GLU A 349 37.55 12.85 1.26
N LEU A 350 38.85 12.72 0.89
CA LEU A 350 39.66 11.50 0.81
C LEU A 350 39.09 10.30 0.01
N ILE A 351 39.80 9.92 -1.07
CA ILE A 351 39.67 8.59 -1.65
C ILE A 351 40.33 7.60 -0.69
N ALA A 352 39.55 6.69 -0.12
CA ALA A 352 40.04 5.62 0.74
C ALA A 352 39.82 4.26 0.06
N GLY A 353 40.88 3.43 0.04
CA GLY A 353 40.84 2.06 -0.46
C GLY A 353 41.19 1.06 0.64
N GLN A 354 40.53 -0.11 0.64
CA GLN A 354 40.92 -1.26 1.45
C GLN A 354 41.67 -2.26 0.58
N GLY A 355 42.78 -2.83 1.10
CA GLY A 355 43.57 -3.83 0.38
C GLY A 355 44.15 -3.33 -0.94
N VAL A 356 44.71 -2.12 -0.94
CA VAL A 356 45.35 -1.52 -2.12
C VAL A 356 46.70 -2.20 -2.34
N GLU A 357 46.88 -2.82 -3.52
CA GLU A 357 48.15 -3.39 -4.00
C GLU A 357 48.84 -2.47 -5.01
#